data_AF-A0A961H448-F1
#
_entry.id   AF-A0A961H448-F1
#
_cell.length_a   1.000
_cell.length_b   1.000
_cell.length_c   1.000
_cell.angle_alpha   90.00
_cell.angle_beta   90.00
_cell.angle_gamma   90.00
#
_symmetry.space_group_name_H-M   'P 1'
#
loop_
_entity.id
_entity.type
_entity.pdbx_description
1 polymer ?
#
loop_
_entity_poly.entity_id
_entity_poly.type
_entity_poly.pdbx_seq_one_letter_code
_entity_poly.pdbx_strand_id
1 'polypeptide(L)'
;MSDQNNPDICVAPEPPPPLPSYRCHKVVQAAKIIDFIIHDDAIGGATCALFFEDQPPRMVSEEWTRRIPAPVTGPVGGYYVRYKDGYESWSPASEFEDGYTRIDPRPIEELPPLDMLMVNLISAHYHEILWRGYHSAQGVEITREITFLTHVLDYHEIPHEDTAIWHDRFSQMLQAVDLEKTSLADFAQAFLAEVRGAVEQGSAH
;
A
#
# COMPACT_ATOMS: atom_id res chain seq x y z
N MET A 1 35.85 -1.36 33.03
CA MET A 1 34.63 -2.19 33.15
C MET A 1 33.46 -1.28 32.84
N SER A 2 33.03 -1.29 31.58
CA SER A 2 31.82 -0.58 31.16
C SER A 2 31.13 -1.51 30.18
N ASP A 3 30.19 -2.30 30.71
CA ASP A 3 29.31 -3.16 29.96
C ASP A 3 28.36 -2.29 29.12
N GLN A 4 28.51 -2.35 27.79
CA GLN A 4 27.48 -1.92 26.85
C GLN A 4 26.90 -3.18 26.21
N ASN A 5 26.07 -3.89 26.98
CA ASN A 5 25.09 -4.82 26.42
C ASN A 5 23.97 -3.98 25.80
N ASN A 6 23.99 -3.83 24.48
CA ASN A 6 22.77 -3.55 23.74
C ASN A 6 22.18 -4.91 23.34
N PRO A 7 21.21 -5.46 24.08
CA PRO A 7 20.57 -6.68 23.62
C PRO A 7 19.75 -6.31 22.39
N ASP A 8 20.14 -6.82 21.23
CA ASP A 8 19.30 -6.85 20.04
C ASP A 8 17.92 -7.35 20.45
N ILE A 9 16.98 -6.42 20.62
CA ILE A 9 15.59 -6.74 20.89
C ILE A 9 15.06 -7.28 19.57
N CYS A 10 15.05 -8.60 19.44
CA CYS A 10 14.27 -9.31 18.45
C CYS A 10 12.77 -9.07 18.74
N VAL A 11 12.28 -7.88 18.42
CA VAL A 11 10.83 -7.62 18.40
C VAL A 11 10.29 -8.42 17.24
N ALA A 12 9.48 -9.43 17.54
CA ALA A 12 8.75 -10.17 16.51
C ALA A 12 7.91 -9.17 15.69
N PRO A 13 7.85 -9.31 14.35
CA PRO A 13 7.05 -8.41 13.53
C PRO A 13 5.61 -8.40 14.03
N GLU A 14 5.04 -7.22 14.20
CA GLU A 14 3.66 -7.08 14.64
C GLU A 14 2.72 -7.81 13.66
N PRO A 15 1.69 -8.50 14.15
CA PRO A 15 0.74 -9.20 13.29
C PRO A 15 0.05 -8.16 12.38
N PRO A 16 -0.15 -8.48 11.09
CA PRO A 16 -0.73 -7.52 10.18
C PRO A 16 -2.18 -7.22 10.60
N PRO A 17 -2.69 -6.01 10.29
CA PRO A 17 -4.00 -5.54 10.77
C PRO A 17 -5.13 -6.53 10.47
N PRO A 18 -6.23 -6.55 11.25
CA PRO A 18 -7.34 -7.44 10.99
C PRO A 18 -8.08 -7.06 9.70
N LEU A 19 -8.49 -8.06 8.92
CA LEU A 19 -9.34 -7.90 7.72
C LEU A 19 -10.84 -8.04 8.09
N PRO A 20 -11.77 -7.47 7.29
CA PRO A 20 -13.20 -7.64 7.54
C PRO A 20 -13.62 -9.11 7.56
N SER A 21 -14.54 -9.43 8.47
CA SER A 21 -15.01 -10.80 8.68
C SER A 21 -16.27 -11.12 7.87
N TYR A 22 -16.29 -12.32 7.29
CA TYR A 22 -17.37 -12.88 6.49
C TYR A 22 -17.75 -14.26 6.99
N ARG A 23 -19.01 -14.65 6.80
CA ARG A 23 -19.55 -15.93 7.24
C ARG A 23 -20.28 -16.64 6.10
N CYS A 24 -19.91 -17.90 5.88
CA CYS A 24 -20.77 -18.91 5.27
C CYS A 24 -21.05 -20.00 6.33
N HIS A 25 -20.69 -21.26 6.06
CA HIS A 25 -20.53 -22.33 7.05
C HIS A 25 -19.33 -22.13 7.99
N LYS A 26 -18.34 -21.33 7.57
CA LYS A 26 -17.16 -20.94 8.37
C LYS A 26 -17.09 -19.42 8.47
N VAL A 27 -16.39 -18.93 9.49
CA VAL A 27 -15.99 -17.51 9.59
C VAL A 27 -14.59 -17.36 9.01
N VAL A 28 -14.45 -16.42 8.09
CA VAL A 28 -13.18 -16.07 7.44
C VAL A 28 -12.98 -14.56 7.49
N GLN A 29 -11.74 -14.11 7.34
CA GLN A 29 -11.46 -12.72 7.03
C GLN A 29 -11.08 -12.60 5.55
N ALA A 30 -11.55 -11.56 4.87
CA ALA A 30 -11.28 -11.43 3.44
C ALA A 30 -11.20 -9.98 2.98
N ALA A 31 -10.50 -9.74 1.87
CA ALA A 31 -10.42 -8.44 1.21
C ALA A 31 -10.37 -8.60 -0.30
N LYS A 32 -11.04 -7.70 -1.02
CA LYS A 32 -11.11 -7.71 -2.49
C LYS A 32 -9.82 -7.16 -3.07
N ILE A 33 -9.20 -7.93 -3.96
CA ILE A 33 -7.90 -7.59 -4.55
C ILE A 33 -8.14 -6.74 -5.79
N ILE A 34 -7.58 -5.53 -5.79
CA ILE A 34 -7.70 -4.57 -6.90
C ILE A 34 -6.46 -4.53 -7.78
N ASP A 35 -5.29 -4.87 -7.23
CA ASP A 35 -4.03 -4.90 -7.96
C ASP A 35 -3.01 -5.84 -7.28
N PHE A 36 -1.93 -6.18 -7.97
CA PHE A 36 -0.81 -6.94 -7.41
C PHE A 36 0.51 -6.66 -8.12
N ILE A 37 1.61 -6.74 -7.36
CA ILE A 37 2.98 -6.62 -7.89
C ILE A 37 3.75 -7.89 -7.54
N ILE A 38 4.53 -8.41 -8.48
CA ILE A 38 5.48 -9.50 -8.26
C ILE A 38 6.85 -8.89 -8.06
N HIS A 39 7.50 -9.23 -6.95
CA HIS A 39 8.90 -8.95 -6.69
C HIS A 39 9.70 -10.23 -6.96
N ASP A 40 10.64 -10.14 -7.90
CA ASP A 40 11.69 -11.15 -8.05
C ASP A 40 12.76 -10.87 -7.00
N ASP A 41 12.79 -11.68 -5.94
CA ASP A 41 13.84 -11.56 -4.94
C ASP A 41 15.13 -12.11 -5.56
N ALA A 42 16.25 -11.36 -5.45
CA ALA A 42 17.55 -11.76 -6.00
C ALA A 42 18.09 -13.11 -5.46
N ILE A 43 17.43 -13.67 -4.44
CA ILE A 43 17.76 -14.95 -3.78
C ILE A 43 16.88 -16.11 -4.32
N GLY A 44 16.03 -15.86 -5.32
CA GLY A 44 15.28 -16.90 -6.03
C GLY A 44 13.93 -17.28 -5.41
N GLY A 45 13.37 -16.42 -4.55
CA GLY A 45 11.96 -16.46 -4.17
C GLY A 45 11.21 -15.35 -4.91
N ALA A 46 10.01 -15.61 -5.40
CA ALA A 46 9.11 -14.53 -5.80
C ALA A 46 8.18 -14.20 -4.62
N THR A 47 8.09 -12.94 -4.25
CA THR A 47 7.06 -12.46 -3.33
C THR A 47 6.06 -11.60 -4.07
N CYS A 48 4.80 -11.61 -3.65
CA CYS A 48 3.75 -10.84 -4.30
C CYS A 48 3.11 -9.88 -3.31
N ALA A 49 3.07 -8.59 -3.64
CA ALA A 49 2.30 -7.59 -2.92
C ALA A 49 0.89 -7.53 -3.50
N LEU A 50 -0.13 -7.75 -2.66
CA LEU A 50 -1.55 -7.59 -3.02
C LEU A 50 -2.06 -6.24 -2.52
N PHE A 51 -2.80 -5.54 -3.37
CA PHE A 51 -3.48 -4.29 -3.05
C PHE A 51 -4.98 -4.53 -2.96
N PHE A 52 -5.63 -3.91 -1.98
CA PHE A 52 -7.05 -4.13 -1.71
C PHE A 52 -7.86 -2.84 -1.82
N GLU A 53 -9.16 -2.98 -2.04
CA GLU A 53 -10.09 -1.85 -2.17
C GLU A 53 -10.16 -0.97 -0.92
N ASP A 54 -10.23 -1.59 0.26
CA ASP A 54 -10.45 -0.89 1.53
C ASP A 54 -9.47 -1.33 2.63
N GLN A 55 -8.31 -1.90 2.27
CA GLN A 55 -7.34 -2.45 3.23
C GLN A 55 -5.88 -2.18 2.82
N PRO A 56 -4.95 -2.08 3.79
CA PRO A 56 -3.53 -1.95 3.50
C PRO A 56 -2.98 -3.14 2.69
N PRO A 57 -1.94 -2.93 1.86
CA PRO A 57 -1.33 -4.00 1.07
C PRO A 57 -0.80 -5.16 1.92
N ARG A 58 -0.75 -6.36 1.33
CA ARG A 58 -0.21 -7.56 1.99
C ARG A 58 0.76 -8.31 1.10
N MET A 59 1.85 -8.77 1.72
CA MET A 59 2.77 -9.71 1.09
C MET A 59 2.24 -11.14 1.18
N VAL A 60 2.22 -11.84 0.04
CA VAL A 60 1.93 -13.27 -0.06
C VAL A 60 3.09 -13.99 -0.75
N SER A 61 3.21 -15.28 -0.49
CA SER A 61 4.26 -16.11 -1.09
C SER A 61 3.92 -16.47 -2.54
N GLU A 62 4.94 -16.85 -3.32
CA GLU A 62 4.74 -17.47 -4.62
C GLU A 62 3.86 -18.73 -4.56
N GLU A 63 3.96 -19.49 -3.46
CA GLU A 63 3.13 -20.69 -3.30
C GLU A 63 1.64 -20.33 -3.25
N TRP A 64 1.29 -19.20 -2.63
CA TRP A 64 -0.08 -18.71 -2.61
C TRP A 64 -0.56 -18.35 -4.02
N THR A 65 0.25 -17.65 -4.81
CA THR A 65 -0.15 -17.24 -6.18
C THR A 65 -0.30 -18.44 -7.11
N ARG A 66 0.55 -19.47 -6.97
CA ARG A 66 0.46 -20.73 -7.73
C ARG A 66 -0.82 -21.54 -7.46
N ARG A 67 -1.53 -21.29 -6.36
CA ARG A 67 -2.81 -21.95 -6.04
C ARG A 67 -4.01 -21.32 -6.77
N ILE A 68 -3.82 -20.18 -7.44
CA ILE A 68 -4.87 -19.54 -8.22
C ILE A 68 -5.13 -20.39 -9.48
N PRO A 69 -6.36 -20.88 -9.70
CA PRO A 69 -6.65 -21.78 -10.80
C PRO A 69 -6.68 -21.06 -12.16
N ALA A 70 -6.15 -21.72 -13.19
CA ALA A 70 -6.39 -21.33 -14.57
C ALA A 70 -7.89 -21.46 -14.91
N PRO A 71 -8.47 -20.61 -15.78
CA PRO A 71 -7.81 -19.68 -16.71
C PRO A 71 -7.57 -18.27 -16.16
N VAL A 72 -7.76 -18.05 -14.86
CA VAL A 72 -7.62 -16.72 -14.26
C VAL A 72 -6.16 -16.27 -14.38
N THR A 73 -5.93 -15.09 -14.96
CA THR A 73 -4.60 -14.57 -15.24
C THR A 73 -3.89 -14.01 -14.00
N GLY A 74 -4.57 -13.94 -12.86
CA GLY A 74 -4.01 -13.42 -11.61
C GLY A 74 -5.05 -13.25 -10.50
N PRO A 75 -4.63 -12.71 -9.35
CA PRO A 75 -5.49 -12.55 -8.18
C PRO A 75 -6.54 -11.44 -8.28
N VAL A 76 -6.36 -10.50 -9.22
CA VAL A 76 -7.18 -9.29 -9.37
C VAL A 76 -8.65 -9.61 -9.61
N GLY A 77 -9.53 -8.86 -8.94
CA GLY A 77 -10.97 -9.04 -9.01
C GLY A 77 -11.49 -10.17 -8.13
N GLY A 78 -10.62 -11.03 -7.57
CA GLY A 78 -11.00 -12.00 -6.55
C GLY A 78 -10.80 -11.48 -5.12
N TYR A 79 -10.95 -12.38 -4.15
CA TYR A 79 -10.77 -12.12 -2.73
C TYR A 79 -9.57 -12.89 -2.19
N TYR A 80 -8.71 -12.22 -1.44
CA TYR A 80 -7.80 -12.88 -0.51
C TYR A 80 -8.62 -13.32 0.70
N VAL A 81 -8.48 -14.58 1.11
CA VAL A 81 -9.25 -15.18 2.20
C VAL A 81 -8.30 -15.78 3.23
N ARG A 82 -8.44 -15.38 4.48
CA ARG A 82 -7.70 -15.92 5.63
C ARG A 82 -8.63 -16.61 6.61
N TYR A 83 -8.31 -17.85 6.94
CA TYR A 83 -9.04 -18.68 7.88
C TYR A 83 -8.52 -18.51 9.30
N LYS A 84 -9.30 -18.95 10.29
CA LYS A 84 -8.95 -18.83 11.72
C LYS A 84 -7.65 -19.57 12.09
N ASP A 85 -7.32 -20.63 11.38
CA ASP A 85 -6.09 -21.42 11.56
C ASP A 85 -4.86 -20.80 10.87
N GLY A 86 -5.02 -19.64 10.23
CA GLY A 86 -3.97 -18.96 9.50
C GLY A 86 -3.80 -19.45 8.06
N TYR A 87 -4.63 -20.40 7.59
CA TYR A 87 -4.60 -20.79 6.18
C TYR A 87 -5.05 -19.62 5.29
N GLU A 88 -4.36 -19.43 4.17
CA GLU A 88 -4.60 -18.34 3.22
C GLU A 88 -4.96 -18.91 1.86
N SER A 89 -5.94 -18.29 1.19
CA SER A 89 -6.46 -18.75 -0.09
C SER A 89 -6.96 -17.58 -0.93
N TRP A 90 -7.32 -17.88 -2.17
CA TRP A 90 -7.93 -16.96 -3.11
C TRP A 90 -9.30 -17.50 -3.51
N SER A 91 -10.30 -16.62 -3.64
CA SER A 91 -11.64 -16.96 -4.12
C SER A 91 -12.05 -16.04 -5.26
N PRO A 92 -12.67 -16.55 -6.35
CA PRO A 92 -13.32 -15.70 -7.34
C PRO A 92 -14.37 -14.78 -6.68
N ALA A 93 -14.55 -13.57 -7.22
CA ALA A 93 -15.54 -12.62 -6.70
C ALA A 93 -16.95 -13.20 -6.67
N SER A 94 -17.43 -13.79 -7.77
CA SER A 94 -18.79 -14.34 -7.85
C SER A 94 -19.03 -15.41 -6.78
N GLU A 95 -18.14 -16.38 -6.67
CA GLU A 95 -18.23 -17.46 -5.67
C GLU A 95 -18.17 -16.94 -4.24
N PHE A 96 -17.37 -15.90 -4.01
CA PHE A 96 -17.23 -15.30 -2.68
C PHE A 96 -18.46 -14.48 -2.30
N GLU A 97 -18.88 -13.55 -3.17
CA GLU A 97 -19.98 -12.62 -2.93
C GLU A 97 -21.33 -13.37 -2.85
N ASP A 98 -21.55 -14.42 -3.64
CA ASP A 98 -22.76 -15.24 -3.58
C ASP A 98 -22.80 -16.15 -2.33
N GLY A 99 -21.63 -16.58 -1.85
CA GLY A 99 -21.51 -17.59 -0.80
C GLY A 99 -21.28 -17.04 0.62
N TYR A 100 -20.84 -15.79 0.76
CA TYR A 100 -20.41 -15.22 2.04
C TYR A 100 -21.16 -13.94 2.39
N THR A 101 -21.60 -13.86 3.64
CA THR A 101 -22.21 -12.65 4.20
C THR A 101 -21.21 -11.96 5.12
N ARG A 102 -20.97 -10.65 4.92
CA ARG A 102 -20.17 -9.85 5.84
C ARG A 102 -20.84 -9.84 7.22
N ILE A 103 -20.08 -10.15 8.26
CA ILE A 103 -20.57 -10.24 9.65
C ILE A 103 -19.90 -9.24 10.59
N ASP A 104 -18.95 -8.47 10.08
CA ASP A 104 -18.31 -7.41 10.83
C ASP A 104 -19.07 -6.09 10.64
N PRO A 105 -19.77 -5.58 11.67
CA PRO A 105 -20.36 -4.27 11.65
C PRO A 105 -19.25 -3.25 11.89
N ARG A 106 -18.39 -3.00 10.91
CA ARG A 106 -17.70 -1.72 10.87
C ARG A 106 -18.76 -0.68 10.49
N PRO A 107 -19.07 0.32 11.34
CA PRO A 107 -19.86 1.45 10.92
C PRO A 107 -19.18 2.05 9.69
N ILE A 108 -19.94 2.33 8.63
CA ILE A 108 -19.43 2.98 7.42
C ILE A 108 -18.89 4.41 7.74
N GLU A 109 -19.10 4.91 8.96
CA GLU A 109 -18.66 6.22 9.45
C GLU A 109 -17.19 6.30 9.94
N GLU A 110 -16.43 5.21 9.90
CA GLU A 110 -14.96 5.24 10.07
C GLU A 110 -14.28 4.76 8.77
N LEU A 111 -14.62 5.39 7.65
CA LEU A 111 -13.70 5.42 6.51
C LEU A 111 -12.41 6.14 6.97
N PRO A 112 -11.21 5.61 6.69
CA PRO A 112 -10.00 6.39 6.89
C PRO A 112 -10.13 7.71 6.08
N PRO A 113 -9.76 8.87 6.66
CA PRO A 113 -10.19 10.17 6.19
C PRO A 113 -10.17 10.45 4.67
N LEU A 114 -9.07 10.31 3.94
CA LEU A 114 -8.87 10.88 2.58
C LEU A 114 -7.48 10.42 2.06
N ASP A 115 -6.62 10.08 3.02
CA ASP A 115 -5.46 9.17 3.01
C ASP A 115 -5.46 8.02 1.98
N MET A 116 -6.58 7.33 1.75
CA MET A 116 -6.55 6.12 0.89
C MET A 116 -6.32 6.39 -0.60
N LEU A 117 -6.70 7.56 -1.10
CA LEU A 117 -6.47 7.97 -2.50
C LEU A 117 -4.99 8.35 -2.72
N MET A 118 -4.30 8.82 -1.68
CA MET A 118 -2.87 9.14 -1.72
C MET A 118 -2.00 7.88 -1.66
N VAL A 119 -2.40 6.85 -0.92
CA VAL A 119 -1.75 5.52 -0.97
C VAL A 119 -1.83 4.92 -2.37
N ASN A 120 -2.97 5.07 -3.05
CA ASN A 120 -3.14 4.61 -4.44
C ASN A 120 -2.35 5.48 -5.43
N LEU A 121 -2.25 6.79 -5.22
CA LEU A 121 -1.43 7.71 -6.03
C LEU A 121 0.07 7.38 -5.91
N ILE A 122 0.53 7.16 -4.67
CA ILE A 122 1.90 6.76 -4.36
C ILE A 122 2.16 5.35 -4.89
N SER A 123 1.19 4.42 -4.81
CA SER A 123 1.30 3.07 -5.39
C SER A 123 1.34 3.09 -6.93
N ALA A 124 0.58 3.98 -7.58
CA ALA A 124 0.61 4.14 -9.04
C ALA A 124 1.95 4.70 -9.54
N HIS A 125 2.58 5.60 -8.77
CA HIS A 125 3.91 6.13 -9.06
C HIS A 125 5.07 5.35 -8.43
N TYR A 126 4.77 4.37 -7.57
CA TYR A 126 5.73 3.50 -6.88
C TYR A 126 6.65 2.81 -7.88
N HIS A 127 6.10 2.40 -9.02
CA HIS A 127 6.86 1.81 -10.11
C HIS A 127 7.85 2.78 -10.75
N GLU A 128 7.50 4.06 -10.96
CA GLU A 128 8.42 5.01 -11.59
C GLU A 128 9.52 5.44 -10.62
N ILE A 129 9.19 5.63 -9.33
CA ILE A 129 10.14 6.02 -8.30
C ILE A 129 11.09 4.86 -7.95
N LEU A 130 10.58 3.63 -7.80
CA LEU A 130 11.43 2.45 -7.64
C LEU A 130 12.25 2.16 -8.89
N TRP A 131 11.70 2.30 -10.11
CA TRP A 131 12.47 2.06 -11.33
C TRP A 131 13.62 3.05 -11.51
N ARG A 132 13.39 4.33 -11.24
CA ARG A 132 14.44 5.37 -11.26
C ARG A 132 15.42 5.24 -10.09
N GLY A 133 14.94 4.87 -8.91
CA GLY A 133 15.74 4.66 -7.70
C GLY A 133 16.58 3.37 -7.70
N TYR A 134 16.10 2.29 -8.32
CA TYR A 134 16.81 1.02 -8.44
C TYR A 134 18.03 1.11 -9.36
N HIS A 135 18.03 2.06 -10.30
CA HIS A 135 19.17 2.36 -11.15
C HIS A 135 20.13 3.41 -10.56
N SER A 136 19.82 3.98 -9.38
CA SER A 136 20.72 4.84 -8.62
C SER A 136 21.28 4.08 -7.41
N ALA A 137 22.43 4.48 -6.88
CA ALA A 137 23.08 3.82 -5.75
C ALA A 137 22.30 3.92 -4.41
N GLN A 138 21.09 4.50 -4.40
CA GLN A 138 20.32 4.88 -3.21
C GLN A 138 18.95 4.18 -3.09
N GLY A 139 18.64 3.18 -3.95
CA GLY A 139 17.31 2.54 -4.05
C GLY A 139 16.68 2.00 -2.75
N VAL A 140 17.45 1.65 -1.72
CA VAL A 140 16.93 1.15 -0.43
C VAL A 140 16.42 2.27 0.48
N GLU A 141 17.01 3.47 0.39
CA GLU A 141 16.63 4.64 1.19
C GLU A 141 15.31 5.24 0.67
N ILE A 142 15.12 5.17 -0.65
CA ILE A 142 13.92 5.60 -1.38
C ILE A 142 12.66 4.85 -0.91
N THR A 143 12.72 3.54 -0.69
CA THR A 143 11.56 2.74 -0.24
C THR A 143 11.09 3.11 1.17
N ARG A 144 12.03 3.44 2.07
CA ARG A 144 11.73 3.91 3.44
C ARG A 144 11.09 5.29 3.43
N GLU A 145 11.57 6.18 2.57
CA GLU A 145 11.07 7.55 2.48
C GLU A 145 9.75 7.68 1.70
N ILE A 146 9.45 6.80 0.75
CA ILE A 146 8.10 6.70 0.16
C ILE A 146 7.07 6.31 1.23
N THR A 147 7.41 5.34 2.09
CA THR A 147 6.54 4.94 3.21
C THR A 147 6.29 6.12 4.17
N PHE A 148 7.31 6.97 4.38
CA PHE A 148 7.20 8.20 5.16
C PHE A 148 6.31 9.26 4.47
N LEU A 149 6.46 9.48 3.16
CA LEU A 149 5.61 10.36 2.36
C LEU A 149 4.14 9.98 2.43
N THR A 150 3.86 8.67 2.42
CA THR A 150 2.51 8.12 2.57
C THR A 150 1.91 8.53 3.93
N HIS A 151 2.71 8.44 5.00
CA HIS A 151 2.30 8.84 6.37
C HIS A 151 2.12 10.35 6.57
N VAL A 152 2.85 11.19 5.83
CA VAL A 152 2.76 12.66 5.99
C VAL A 152 1.55 13.23 5.25
N LEU A 153 1.11 12.57 4.19
CA LEU A 153 -0.08 12.95 3.43
C LEU A 153 -1.39 12.50 4.12
N ASP A 154 -1.32 11.51 5.01
CA ASP A 154 -2.44 11.11 5.89
C ASP A 154 -2.87 12.21 6.89
N TYR A 155 -2.10 13.30 7.03
CA TYR A 155 -2.31 14.32 8.07
C TYR A 155 -2.90 15.66 7.58
N HIS A 156 -3.12 15.86 6.28
CA HIS A 156 -3.61 17.14 5.75
C HIS A 156 -4.88 16.94 4.91
N GLU A 157 -5.94 17.67 5.27
CA GLU A 157 -7.28 17.63 4.68
C GLU A 157 -7.30 18.17 3.23
N ILE A 158 -6.69 17.46 2.27
CA ILE A 158 -6.73 17.85 0.86
C ILE A 158 -8.12 17.48 0.30
N PRO A 159 -8.89 18.40 -0.30
CA PRO A 159 -10.18 18.09 -0.91
C PRO A 159 -10.07 17.03 -2.02
N HIS A 160 -11.02 16.09 -2.04
CA HIS A 160 -11.05 14.98 -3.02
C HIS A 160 -11.11 15.46 -4.49
N GLU A 161 -11.72 16.62 -4.74
CA GLU A 161 -12.00 17.16 -6.07
C GLU A 161 -10.75 17.63 -6.85
N ASP A 162 -9.61 17.80 -6.17
CA ASP A 162 -8.36 18.31 -6.78
C ASP A 162 -7.25 17.26 -6.93
N THR A 163 -7.55 15.99 -6.67
CA THR A 163 -6.56 14.90 -6.68
C THR A 163 -5.83 14.78 -8.03
N ALA A 164 -6.51 15.05 -9.15
CA ALA A 164 -5.89 15.05 -10.47
C ALA A 164 -4.89 16.21 -10.67
N ILE A 165 -5.18 17.38 -10.09
CA ILE A 165 -4.29 18.56 -10.16
C ILE A 165 -3.03 18.29 -9.34
N TRP A 166 -3.19 17.74 -8.13
CA TRP A 166 -2.06 17.39 -7.28
C TRP A 166 -1.19 16.28 -7.85
N HIS A 167 -1.78 15.31 -8.54
CA HIS A 167 -1.04 14.28 -9.28
C HIS A 167 -0.19 14.89 -10.41
N ASP A 168 -0.77 15.77 -11.23
CA ASP A 168 -0.05 16.45 -12.31
C ASP A 168 1.07 17.33 -11.75
N ARG A 169 0.81 18.05 -10.66
CA ARG A 169 1.82 18.86 -9.95
C ARG A 169 2.95 18.02 -9.36
N PHE A 170 2.62 16.93 -8.68
CA PHE A 170 3.62 15.99 -8.15
C PHE A 170 4.50 15.45 -9.28
N SER A 171 3.89 15.06 -10.40
CA SER A 171 4.60 14.58 -11.59
C SER A 171 5.53 15.65 -12.17
N GLN A 172 5.07 16.90 -12.27
CA GLN A 172 5.90 18.02 -12.75
C GLN A 172 7.08 18.28 -11.82
N MET A 173 6.86 18.29 -10.49
CA MET A 173 7.94 18.47 -9.51
C MET A 173 8.94 17.31 -9.58
N LEU A 174 8.46 16.07 -9.71
CA LEU A 174 9.31 14.89 -9.83
C LEU A 174 10.15 14.90 -11.11
N GLN A 175 9.64 15.47 -12.20
CA GLN A 175 10.40 15.66 -13.44
C GLN A 175 11.44 16.79 -13.34
N ALA A 176 11.17 17.80 -12.52
CA ALA A 176 12.05 18.95 -12.34
C ALA A 176 13.15 18.73 -11.29
N VAL A 177 12.96 17.79 -10.35
CA VAL A 177 13.92 17.53 -9.29
C VAL A 177 15.10 16.70 -9.78
N ASP A 178 16.31 17.15 -9.46
CA ASP A 178 17.53 16.38 -9.67
C ASP A 178 17.70 15.40 -8.51
N LEU A 179 17.23 14.17 -8.70
CA LEU A 179 17.25 13.10 -7.69
C LEU A 179 18.68 12.69 -7.26
N GLU A 180 19.73 13.07 -7.99
CA GLU A 180 21.11 12.84 -7.54
C GLU A 180 21.58 13.88 -6.51
N LYS A 181 20.89 15.03 -6.43
CA LYS A 181 21.30 16.17 -5.59
C LYS A 181 20.28 16.54 -4.54
N THR A 182 19.06 16.03 -4.63
CA THR A 182 17.97 16.33 -3.71
C THR A 182 17.55 15.06 -3.01
N SER A 183 17.60 15.06 -1.68
CA SER A 183 17.09 13.94 -0.90
C SER A 183 15.57 13.83 -1.11
N LEU A 184 15.03 12.61 -1.01
CA LEU A 184 13.59 12.41 -1.16
C LEU A 184 12.83 13.06 0.02
N ALA A 185 13.44 13.17 1.20
CA ALA A 185 12.93 13.99 2.32
C ALA A 185 12.81 15.48 1.96
N ASP A 186 13.82 16.07 1.30
CA ASP A 186 13.76 17.47 0.87
C ASP A 186 12.71 17.68 -0.23
N PHE A 187 12.59 16.73 -1.17
CA PHE A 187 11.54 16.73 -2.18
C PHE A 187 10.15 16.65 -1.54
N ALA A 188 9.97 15.76 -0.56
CA ALA A 188 8.72 15.61 0.19
C ALA A 188 8.33 16.91 0.89
N GLN A 189 9.27 17.53 1.60
CA GLN A 189 9.03 18.80 2.28
C GLN A 189 8.68 19.93 1.30
N ALA A 190 9.34 19.98 0.14
CA ALA A 190 9.04 20.96 -0.90
C ALA A 190 7.62 20.77 -1.46
N PHE A 191 7.24 19.53 -1.78
CA PHE A 191 5.89 19.22 -2.28
C PHE A 191 4.82 19.58 -1.23
N LEU A 192 5.03 19.22 0.03
CA LEU A 192 4.11 19.55 1.13
C LEU A 192 3.99 21.06 1.35
N ALA A 193 5.08 21.81 1.20
CA ALA A 193 5.05 23.27 1.29
C ALA A 193 4.23 23.89 0.14
N GLU A 194 4.33 23.34 -1.08
CA GLU A 194 3.51 23.76 -2.22
C GLU A 194 2.03 23.45 -1.99
N VAL A 195 1.70 22.25 -1.50
CA VAL A 195 0.34 21.84 -1.12
C VAL A 195 -0.26 22.81 -0.11
N ARG A 196 0.46 23.09 0.98
CA ARG A 196 0.00 24.04 2.01
C ARG A 196 -0.20 25.43 1.46
N GLY A 197 0.73 25.92 0.65
CA GLY A 197 0.63 27.25 0.03
C GLY A 197 -0.60 27.40 -0.85
N ALA A 198 -0.97 26.37 -1.61
CA ALA A 198 -2.17 26.40 -2.45
C ALA A 198 -3.46 26.36 -1.63
N VAL A 199 -3.50 25.54 -0.56
CA VAL A 199 -4.64 25.45 0.37
C VAL A 199 -4.86 26.79 1.07
N GLU A 200 -3.79 27.41 1.59
CA GLU A 200 -3.87 28.72 2.26
C GLU A 200 -4.34 29.86 1.34
N GLN A 201 -4.04 29.77 0.04
CA GLN A 201 -4.44 30.76 -0.96
C GLN A 201 -5.87 30.55 -1.47
N GLY A 202 -6.56 29.47 -1.08
CA GLY A 202 -7.86 29.10 -1.64
C GLY A 202 -7.81 28.78 -3.14
N SER A 203 -6.61 28.44 -3.64
CA SER A 203 -6.35 28.12 -5.06
C SER A 203 -6.55 26.63 -5.36
N ALA A 204 -7.00 25.84 -4.38
CA ALA A 204 -7.41 24.44 -4.54
C ALA A 204 -8.89 24.35 -4.99
N HIS A 205 -9.27 25.13 -6.00
CA HIS A 205 -10.61 25.14 -6.61
C HIS A 205 -10.51 25.35 -8.11
#